data_AF-A0A524FIM2-F1
#
_entry.id   AF-A0A524FIM2-F1
#
_cell.length_a   1.000
_cell.length_b   1.000
_cell.length_c   1.000
_cell.angle_alpha   90.00
_cell.angle_beta   90.00
_cell.angle_gamma   90.00
#
_symmetry.space_group_name_H-M   'P 1'
#
loop_
_entity.id
_entity.type
_entity.pdbx_description
1 polymer ?
#
loop_
_entity_poly.entity_id
_entity_poly.type
_entity_poly.pdbx_seq_one_letter_code
_entity_poly.pdbx_strand_id
1 'polypeptide(L)' 'MSEDEKLAEKIDFDSIFDLKLSVQEYSEKLQELLDNSGLGIVEKRKLFRQKTQEFKDEKRKPHHEIEEGQKYY' A
#
# COMPACT_ATOMS: atom_id res chain seq x y z
N MET A 1 -18.44 13.19 7.34
CA MET A 1 -16.98 13.24 7.14
C MET A 1 -16.35 12.98 8.50
N SER A 2 -15.89 11.76 8.72
CA SER A 2 -15.20 11.39 9.97
C SER A 2 -13.83 12.07 9.99
N GLU A 3 -13.34 12.48 11.17
CA GLU A 3 -12.04 13.16 11.31
C GLU A 3 -10.87 12.30 10.81
N ASP A 4 -11.04 10.97 10.83
CA ASP A 4 -10.12 9.95 10.32
C ASP A 4 -9.88 10.05 8.80
N GLU A 5 -10.88 10.39 7.99
CA GLU A 5 -10.74 10.56 6.53
C GLU A 5 -9.87 11.77 6.16
N LYS A 6 -9.90 12.82 6.99
CA LYS A 6 -9.13 14.05 6.75
C LYS A 6 -7.65 13.91 7.08
N LEU A 7 -7.27 12.91 7.89
CA LEU A 7 -5.88 12.64 8.26
C LEU A 7 -5.16 11.82 7.18
N ALA A 8 -5.84 10.87 6.56
CA ALA A 8 -5.30 10.11 5.44
C ALA A 8 -5.05 11.00 4.19
N GLU A 9 -5.84 12.05 3.98
CA GLU A 9 -5.62 13.05 2.91
C GLU A 9 -4.35 13.90 3.09
N LYS A 10 -3.74 13.92 4.28
CA LYS A 10 -2.48 14.67 4.52
C LYS A 10 -1.21 13.86 4.25
N ILE A 11 -1.35 12.57 3.98
CA ILE A 11 -0.21 11.67 3.85
C ILE A 11 0.13 11.50 2.37
N ASP A 12 1.30 11.99 1.98
CA ASP A 12 1.83 11.84 0.62
C ASP A 12 2.45 10.45 0.42
N PHE A 13 1.62 9.47 0.08
CA PHE A 13 2.07 8.11 -0.21
C PHE A 13 2.84 8.01 -1.53
N ASP A 14 2.66 8.96 -2.45
CA ASP A 14 3.36 8.96 -3.75
C ASP A 14 4.85 9.25 -3.56
N SER A 15 5.22 10.01 -2.53
CA SER A 15 6.61 10.29 -2.17
C SER A 15 7.46 9.04 -1.88
N ILE A 16 6.85 7.96 -1.38
CA ILE A 16 7.52 6.70 -1.04
C ILE A 16 7.28 5.58 -2.05
N PHE A 17 6.39 5.81 -3.01
CA PHE A 17 6.00 4.81 -4.00
C PHE A 17 7.06 4.71 -5.11
N ASP A 18 7.91 3.69 -5.03
CA ASP A 18 8.89 3.37 -6.06
C ASP A 18 8.90 1.86 -6.33
N LEU A 19 8.45 1.48 -7.53
CA LEU A 19 8.38 0.09 -7.99
C LEU A 19 9.76 -0.60 -8.05
N LYS A 20 10.86 0.16 -8.02
CA LYS A 20 12.22 -0.39 -7.93
C LYS A 20 12.55 -0.90 -6.53
N LEU A 21 11.95 -0.36 -5.48
CA LEU A 21 12.19 -0.78 -4.09
C LEU A 21 11.66 -2.18 -3.85
N SER A 22 12.32 -2.98 -3.03
CA SER A 22 11.75 -4.23 -2.53
C SER A 22 10.50 -3.97 -1.68
N VAL A 23 9.66 -5.00 -1.52
CA VAL A 23 8.47 -4.92 -0.65
C VAL A 23 8.88 -4.56 0.79
N GLN A 24 10.06 -5.02 1.22
CA GLN A 24 10.59 -4.74 2.55
C GLN A 24 10.99 -3.27 2.69
N GLU A 25 11.76 -2.73 1.75
CA GLU A 25 12.14 -1.30 1.74
C GLU A 25 10.91 -0.38 1.64
N TYR A 26 9.92 -0.76 0.83
CA TYR A 26 8.65 -0.02 0.77
C TYR A 26 7.92 -0.07 2.12
N SER A 27 7.87 -1.24 2.77
CA SER A 27 7.22 -1.38 4.08
C SER A 27 7.92 -0.57 5.18
N GLU A 28 9.25 -0.50 5.17
CA GLU A 28 10.02 0.31 6.12
C GLU A 28 9.72 1.80 5.93
N LYS A 29 9.77 2.30 4.69
CA LYS A 29 9.40 3.70 4.37
C LYS A 29 7.95 4.02 4.70
N LEU A 30 7.04 3.10 4.40
CA LEU A 30 5.61 3.24 4.73
C LEU A 30 5.41 3.31 6.24
N GLN A 31 6.15 2.52 7.02
CA GLN A 31 6.06 2.54 8.46
C GLN A 31 6.58 3.85 9.04
N GLU A 32 7.73 4.36 8.58
CA GLU A 32 8.27 5.66 9.00
C GLU A 32 7.31 6.82 8.67
N LEU A 33 6.72 6.79 7.47
CA LEU A 33 5.77 7.80 7.03
C LEU A 33 4.46 7.76 7.82
N LEU A 34 3.96 6.56 8.13
CA LEU A 34 2.83 6.40 9.04
C LEU A 34 3.19 6.82 10.47
N ASP A 35 4.41 6.60 10.93
CA ASP A 35 4.83 7.01 12.27
C ASP A 35 4.94 8.53 12.43
N ASN A 36 5.37 9.24 11.40
CA ASN A 36 5.42 10.71 11.36
C ASN A 36 4.05 11.38 11.12
N SER A 37 3.03 10.64 10.67
CA SER A 37 1.71 11.19 10.36
C SER A 37 0.84 11.53 11.58
N GLY A 38 1.18 11.01 12.76
CA GLY A 38 0.39 11.20 13.99
C GLY A 38 -0.92 10.39 14.05
N LEU A 39 -1.13 9.46 13.11
CA LEU A 39 -2.32 8.58 13.07
C LEU A 39 -2.45 7.67 14.30
N GLY A 40 -3.68 7.22 14.58
CA GLY A 40 -3.93 6.21 15.60
C GLY A 40 -3.33 4.85 15.23
N ILE A 41 -2.94 4.05 16.22
CA ILE A 41 -2.28 2.75 15.98
C ILE A 41 -3.13 1.78 15.13
N VAL A 42 -4.45 1.89 15.21
CA VAL A 42 -5.40 1.09 14.42
C VAL A 42 -5.38 1.50 12.95
N GLU A 43 -5.39 2.81 12.68
CA GLU A 43 -5.35 3.36 11.32
C GLU A 43 -4.02 3.09 10.66
N LYS A 44 -2.91 3.27 11.39
CA LYS A 44 -1.56 2.90 10.94
C LYS A 44 -1.52 1.44 10.49
N ARG A 45 -2.03 0.51 11.30
CA ARG A 45 -2.05 -0.92 10.96
C ARG A 45 -2.92 -1.21 9.72
N LYS A 46 -4.06 -0.53 9.59
CA LYS A 46 -4.96 -0.67 8.44
C LYS A 46 -4.29 -0.20 7.15
N LEU A 47 -3.75 1.02 7.15
CA LEU A 47 -3.06 1.62 6.02
C LEU A 47 -1.78 0.86 5.66
N PHE A 48 -1.00 0.45 6.66
CA PHE A 48 0.21 -0.34 6.45
C PHE A 48 -0.09 -1.63 5.68
N ARG A 49 -1.10 -2.40 6.12
CA ARG A 49 -1.50 -3.63 5.43
C ARG A 49 -2.02 -3.36 4.03
N GLN A 50 -2.89 -2.36 3.88
CA GLN A 50 -3.48 -2.02 2.60
C GLN A 50 -2.42 -1.61 1.57
N LYS A 51 -1.59 -0.62 1.90
CA LYS A 51 -0.58 -0.08 0.99
C LYS A 51 0.54 -1.09 0.67
N THR A 52 0.94 -1.90 1.65
CA THR A 52 1.89 -3.02 1.39
C THR A 52 1.30 -4.03 0.43
N GLN A 53 -0.01 -4.32 0.53
CA GLN A 53 -0.69 -5.25 -0.37
C GLN A 53 -0.82 -4.65 -1.78
N GLU A 54 -1.23 -3.39 -1.90
CA GLU A 54 -1.28 -2.65 -3.17
C GLU A 54 0.09 -2.68 -3.87
N PHE A 55 1.18 -2.41 -3.15
CA PHE A 55 2.54 -2.45 -3.69
C PHE A 55 2.97 -3.85 -4.14
N LYS A 56 2.62 -4.90 -3.38
CA LYS A 56 2.85 -6.30 -3.77
C LYS A 56 2.08 -6.65 -5.04
N ASP A 57 0.83 -6.23 -5.12
CA ASP A 57 -0.03 -6.51 -6.27
C ASP A 57 0.47 -5.77 -7.51
N GLU A 58 0.88 -4.51 -7.40
CA GLU A 58 1.52 -3.76 -8.49
C GLU A 58 2.85 -4.37 -8.95
N LYS A 59 3.68 -4.85 -8.03
CA LYS A 59 4.87 -5.63 -8.40
C LYS A 59 4.53 -6.95 -9.07
N ARG A 60 3.38 -7.54 -8.77
CA ARG A 60 2.90 -8.82 -9.31
C ARG A 60 2.10 -8.67 -10.61
N LYS A 61 1.69 -7.46 -10.99
CA LYS A 61 0.96 -7.18 -12.23
C LYS A 61 1.66 -7.55 -13.56
N PRO A 62 2.98 -7.83 -13.69
CA PRO A 62 3.49 -8.31 -14.98
C PRO A 62 3.08 -9.75 -15.36
N HIS A 63 2.15 -10.41 -14.64
CA HIS A 63 1.74 -11.79 -14.94
C HIS A 63 0.24 -12.12 -14.72
N HIS A 64 -0.67 -11.14 -14.71
CA HIS A 64 -2.10 -11.41 -14.49
C HIS A 64 -3.03 -10.88 -15.59
N GLU A 65 -2.63 -11.08 -16.86
CA GLU A 65 -3.53 -11.00 -18.01
C GLU A 65 -3.67 -12.35 -18.76
N ILE A 66 -3.10 -13.46 -18.25
CA ILE A 66 -3.08 -14.75 -18.99
C ILE A 66 -3.96 -15.87 -18.37
N GLU A 67 -4.44 -15.76 -17.13
CA GLU A 67 -5.19 -16.86 -16.48
C GLU A 67 -6.70 -16.64 -16.34
N GLU A 68 -7.33 -15.89 -17.24
CA GLU A 68 -8.80 -15.99 -17.47
C GLU A 68 -9.15 -16.81 -18.73
N GLY A 69 -8.20 -17.60 -19.25
CA GLY A 69 -8.36 -18.37 -20.49
C GLY A 69 -8.50 -19.89 -20.34
N GLN A 70 -8.55 -20.46 -19.13
CA GLN A 70 -8.64 -21.92 -18.96
C GLN A 70 -9.65 -22.33 -17.88
N LYS A 71 -10.94 -22.14 -18.18
CA LYS A 71 -11.99 -23.04 -17.69
C LYS A 71 -12.54 -23.84 -18.87
N TYR A 72 -11.83 -24.90 -19.23
CA TYR A 72 -12.46 -26.05 -19.88
C TYR A 72 -12.81 -27.04 -18.78
N TYR A 73 -14.11 -27.20 -18.52
CA TYR A 73 -14.86 -28.47 -18.61
C TYR A 73 -16.31 -28.25 -18.15
#